data_AF-A0A7X8KB91-F1
#
_entry.id   AF-A0A7X8KB91-F1
#
_cell.length_a   1.000
_cell.length_b   1.000
_cell.length_c   1.000
_cell.angle_alpha   90.00
_cell.angle_beta   90.00
_cell.angle_gamma   90.00
#
_symmetry.space_group_name_H-M   'P 1'
#
loop_
_entity.id
_entity.type
_entity.pdbx_description
1 polymer ?
#
loop_
_entity_poly.entity_id
_entity_poly.type
_entity_poly.pdbx_seq_one_letter_code
_entity_poly.pdbx_strand_id
1 'polypeptide(L)' 'ETDSPYLAPVPKRGRKNIPLYIEYLYRFVANRLELPIETLIRLVSSNFQRFVDEAKVDRP' A
#
# COMPACT_ATOMS: atom_id res chain seq x y z
N GLU A 1 2.86 -0.72 -1.71
CA GLU A 1 3.84 0.03 -0.89
C GLU A 1 4.43 1.18 -1.69
N THR A 2 5.21 2.09 -1.06
CA THR A 2 5.84 3.20 -1.79
C THR A 2 7.28 2.93 -2.22
N ASP A 3 8.02 2.04 -1.56
CA ASP A 3 9.46 1.88 -1.75
C ASP A 3 10.25 3.20 -1.56
N SER A 4 9.81 4.01 -0.59
CA SER A 4 10.50 5.27 -0.28
C SER A 4 11.94 5.01 0.18
N PRO A 5 12.93 5.77 -0.32
CA PRO A 5 12.82 7.07 -1.01
C PRO A 5 12.71 7.03 -2.55
N TYR A 6 12.55 5.86 -3.15
CA TYR A 6 12.56 5.63 -4.60
C TYR A 6 11.14 5.60 -5.20
N LEU A 7 11.05 5.60 -6.53
CA LEU A 7 9.81 5.32 -7.28
C LEU A 7 8.60 6.21 -6.93
N ALA A 8 8.80 7.54 -6.81
CA ALA A 8 7.69 8.45 -6.53
C ALA A 8 6.55 8.32 -7.57
N PRO A 9 5.29 8.17 -7.14
CA PRO A 9 4.16 7.96 -8.04
C PRO A 9 3.81 9.25 -8.80
N VAL A 10 3.04 9.14 -9.88
CA VAL A 10 2.42 10.31 -10.52
C VAL A 10 1.39 10.93 -9.55
N PRO A 11 1.32 12.27 -9.38
CA PRO A 11 2.02 13.34 -10.12
C PRO A 11 3.36 13.78 -9.52
N LYS A 12 3.93 13.03 -8.58
CA LYS A 12 5.19 13.34 -7.89
C LYS A 12 6.43 12.69 -8.53
N ARG A 13 6.28 12.07 -9.71
CA ARG A 13 7.36 11.40 -10.45
C ARG A 13 8.54 12.36 -10.65
N GLY A 14 9.76 11.83 -10.52
CA GLY A 14 11.01 12.59 -10.60
C GLY A 14 11.40 13.32 -9.31
N ARG A 15 10.60 13.23 -8.23
CA ARG A 15 10.95 13.72 -6.90
C ARG A 15 11.29 12.56 -5.96
N LYS A 16 11.92 12.86 -4.81
CA LYS A 16 12.11 11.90 -3.72
C LYS A 16 10.75 11.39 -3.24
N ASN A 17 10.61 10.07 -3.12
CA ASN A 17 9.38 9.49 -2.60
C ASN A 17 9.32 9.58 -1.08
N ILE A 18 8.11 9.66 -0.55
CA ILE A 18 7.85 9.67 0.89
C ILE A 18 6.71 8.69 1.22
N PRO A 19 6.67 8.11 2.43
CA PRO A 19 5.61 7.17 2.81
C PRO A 19 4.19 7.70 2.60
N LEU A 20 3.97 9.01 2.80
CA LEU A 20 2.67 9.65 2.62
C LEU A 20 2.16 9.63 1.16
N TYR A 21 3.03 9.44 0.17
CA TYR A 21 2.60 9.29 -1.23
C TYR A 21 1.87 7.96 -1.50
N ILE A 22 1.77 7.07 -0.50
CA ILE A 22 0.96 5.85 -0.58
C ILE A 22 -0.50 6.13 -0.96
N GLU A 23 -1.03 7.31 -0.61
CA GLU A 23 -2.39 7.72 -0.97
C GLU A 23 -2.63 7.69 -2.48
N TYR A 24 -1.65 8.13 -3.29
CA TYR A 24 -1.76 8.12 -4.75
C TYR A 24 -1.89 6.69 -5.29
N LEU A 25 -1.16 5.73 -4.71
CA LEU A 25 -1.22 4.33 -5.11
C LEU A 25 -2.55 3.70 -4.70
N TYR A 26 -3.01 3.97 -3.48
CA TYR A 26 -4.29 3.45 -3.00
C TYR A 26 -5.45 3.97 -3.84
N ARG A 27 -5.49 5.27 -4.15
CA ARG A 27 -6.52 5.84 -5.04
C ARG A 27 -6.46 5.23 -6.44
N PHE A 28 -5.26 5.06 -7.00
CA PHE A 28 -5.08 4.42 -8.31
C PHE A 28 -5.60 2.98 -8.33
N VAL A 29 -5.23 2.17 -7.34
CA VAL A 29 -5.64 0.75 -7.24
C VAL A 29 -7.14 0.63 -6.98
N ALA A 30 -7.70 1.44 -6.07
CA ALA A 30 -9.14 1.44 -5.78
C ALA A 30 -9.96 1.74 -7.04
N ASN A 31 -9.56 2.77 -7.79
CA ASN A 31 -10.20 3.09 -9.08
C ASN A 31 -10.03 1.97 -10.10
N ARG A 32 -8.84 1.36 -10.21
CA ARG A 32 -8.56 0.30 -11.19
C ARG A 32 -9.37 -0.97 -10.94
N LEU A 33 -9.68 -1.25 -9.67
CA LEU A 33 -10.45 -2.40 -9.20
C LEU A 33 -11.94 -2.09 -9.01
N GLU A 34 -12.38 -0.87 -9.27
CA GLU A 34 -13.76 -0.42 -9.05
C GLU A 34 -14.25 -0.63 -7.60
N LEU A 35 -13.35 -0.39 -6.64
CA LEU A 35 -13.64 -0.55 -5.20
C LEU A 35 -13.67 0.80 -4.49
N PRO A 36 -14.54 0.98 -3.47
CA PRO A 36 -14.39 2.05 -2.51
C PRO A 36 -13.00 2.01 -1.86
N ILE A 37 -12.38 3.17 -1.67
CA ILE A 37 -11.03 3.29 -1.12
C ILE A 37 -10.94 2.69 0.29
N GLU A 38 -12.00 2.84 1.10
CA GLU A 38 -12.12 2.28 2.44
C GLU A 38 -12.12 0.75 2.41
N THR A 39 -12.73 0.15 1.38
CA THR A 39 -12.71 -1.30 1.19
C THR A 39 -11.29 -1.78 0.88
N LEU A 40 -10.58 -1.09 -0.03
CA LEU A 40 -9.18 -1.42 -0.32
C LEU A 40 -8.30 -1.30 0.93
N ILE A 41 -8.47 -0.24 1.72
CA ILE A 41 -7.73 -0.05 2.97
C ILE A 41 -7.96 -1.23 3.92
N ARG A 42 -9.21 -1.62 4.15
CA ARG A 42 -9.52 -2.78 5.00
C ARG A 42 -8.87 -4.06 4.48
N LEU A 43 -8.98 -4.33 3.17
CA LEU A 43 -8.40 -5.53 2.56
C LEU A 43 -6.89 -5.59 2.73
N VAL A 44 -6.18 -4.49 2.45
CA VAL A 44 -4.71 -4.45 2.58
C VAL A 44 -4.29 -4.62 4.04
N SER A 45 -4.94 -3.93 4.98
CA SER A 45 -4.65 -4.08 6.41
C SER A 45 -4.91 -5.50 6.91
N SER A 46 -6.03 -6.12 6.53
CA SER A 46 -6.35 -7.50 6.92
C SER A 46 -5.39 -8.52 6.33
N ASN A 47 -4.95 -8.32 5.08
CA ASN A 47 -3.97 -9.21 4.45
C ASN A 47 -2.60 -9.08 5.11
N PHE A 48 -2.16 -7.85 5.41
CA PHE A 48 -0.89 -7.62 6.10
C PHE A 48 -0.90 -8.22 7.51
N GLN A 49 -1.98 -8.04 8.27
CA GLN A 49 -2.11 -8.61 9.61
C GLN A 49 -2.04 -10.14 9.57
N ARG A 50 -2.78 -10.78 8.65
CA ARG A 50 -2.74 -12.23 8.47
C ARG A 50 -1.33 -12.74 8.17
N PHE A 51 -0.64 -12.09 7.23
CA PHE A 51 0.75 -12.43 6.88
C PHE A 51 1.69 -12.30 8.08
N VAL A 52 1.55 -11.23 8.87
CA VAL A 52 2.36 -11.02 10.08
C VAL A 52 2.09 -12.09 11.14
N ASP A 53 0.85 -12.50 11.31
CA ASP A 53 0.49 -13.50 12.31
C ASP A 53 0.96 -14.90 11.90
N GLU A 54 0.80 -15.28 10.64
CA GLU A 54 1.38 -16.50 10.07
C GLU A 54 2.90 -16.51 10.22
N ALA A 55 3.57 -15.40 9.89
CA ALA A 55 5.03 -15.27 10.01
C ALA A 55 5.55 -15.25 11.47
N LYS A 56 4.68 -15.07 12.48
CA LYS A 56 5.05 -15.24 13.90
C LYS A 56 4.95 -16.69 14.34
N VAL A 57 3.96 -17.43 13.83
CA VAL A 57 3.78 -18.86 14.13
C VAL A 57 4.97 -19.67 13.63
N ASP A 58 5.56 -19.26 12.50
CA ASP A 58 6.71 -19.94 11.88
C ASP A 58 8.09 -19.45 12.37
N ARG A 59 8.16 -18.56 13.38
CA ARG A 59 9.45 -18.17 14.00
C ARG A 59 9.76 -19.10 15.18
N PRO A 60 10.95 -19.73 15.22
CA PRO A 60 11.39 -20.52 16.37
C PRO A 60 11.53 -19.67 17.64
#